data_AF-A0A7S1ICV0-F1
#
_entry.id   AF-A0A7S1ICV0-F1
#
_cell.length_a   1.000
_cell.length_b   1.000
_cell.length_c   1.000
_cell.angle_alpha   90.00
_cell.angle_beta   90.00
_cell.angle_gamma   90.00
#
_symmetry.space_group_name_H-M   'P 1'
#
loop_
_entity.id
_entity.type
_entity.pdbx_description
1 polymer ?
#
loop_
_entity_poly.entity_id
_entity_poly.type
_entity_poly.pdbx_seq_one_letter_code
_entity_poly.pdbx_strand_id
1 'polypeptide(L)'
;DPHSLDRLLHRGVKALLGPQARPTLYLVEGQCLYDARTGLGNAPAGLVGGTFLSGTTQNAADALHHAWHDAAFDADDPVRLCVPLLVRGVPLGVLAIGRPDPAAPFTPTEQQLMETLALPLAVCLSQFRLLHSAHWEQRRAALAHEWALALATAGS
;
A
#
# COMPACT_ATOMS: atom_id res chain seq x y z
N ASP A 1 7.87 4.02 -10.75
CA ASP A 1 8.02 2.71 -10.08
C ASP A 1 7.59 2.84 -8.60
N PRO A 2 7.28 1.73 -7.90
CA PRO A 2 6.75 1.78 -6.54
C PRO A 2 7.67 2.45 -5.53
N HIS A 3 9.00 2.28 -5.65
CA HIS A 3 9.97 2.92 -4.75
C HIS A 3 10.00 4.44 -4.90
N SER A 4 9.82 4.95 -6.12
CA SER A 4 9.73 6.41 -6.34
C SER A 4 8.47 7.01 -5.72
N LEU A 5 7.35 6.28 -5.75
CA LEU A 5 6.11 6.68 -5.08
C LEU A 5 6.25 6.64 -3.56
N ASP A 6 6.84 5.58 -3.01
CA ASP A 6 7.14 5.45 -1.58
C ASP A 6 8.00 6.62 -1.06
N ARG A 7 9.05 7.01 -1.79
CA ARG A 7 9.87 8.18 -1.42
C ARG A 7 9.12 9.51 -1.45
N LEU A 8 8.18 9.68 -2.38
CA LEU A 8 7.36 10.89 -2.47
C LEU A 8 6.34 10.93 -1.33
N LEU A 9 5.67 9.81 -1.07
CA LEU A 9 4.79 9.60 0.07
C LEU A 9 5.51 9.94 1.38
N HIS A 10 6.71 9.39 1.57
CA HIS A 10 7.46 9.57 2.82
C HIS A 10 7.82 11.04 3.08
N ARG A 11 8.11 11.82 2.04
CA ARG A 11 8.31 13.26 2.15
C ARG A 11 7.01 14.02 2.41
N GLY A 12 5.95 13.70 1.68
CA GLY A 12 4.65 14.37 1.81
C GLY A 12 4.04 14.17 3.19
N VAL A 13 3.97 12.94 3.68
CA VAL A 13 3.42 12.63 5.01
C VAL A 13 4.24 13.30 6.11
N LYS A 14 5.58 13.32 6.02
CA LYS A 14 6.42 14.01 7.00
C LYS A 14 6.26 15.53 6.99
N ALA A 15 6.01 16.13 5.83
CA ALA A 15 5.70 17.56 5.74
C ALA A 15 4.35 17.90 6.39
N LEU A 16 3.40 16.97 6.32
CA LEU A 16 2.03 17.14 6.83
C LEU A 16 1.88 16.81 8.32
N LEU A 17 2.48 15.71 8.78
CA LEU A 17 2.32 15.17 10.14
C LEU A 17 3.57 15.36 11.02
N GLY A 18 4.64 15.92 10.45
CA GLY A 18 5.92 16.12 11.14
C GLY A 18 6.95 14.98 10.91
N PRO A 19 8.22 15.24 11.26
CA PRO A 19 9.36 14.35 10.96
C PRO A 19 9.29 12.98 11.65
N GLN A 20 8.53 12.87 12.74
CA GLN A 20 8.32 11.66 13.53
C GLN A 20 7.40 10.65 12.84
N ALA A 21 6.60 11.08 11.86
CA ALA A 21 5.73 10.18 11.12
C ALA A 21 6.56 9.18 10.31
N ARG A 22 6.19 7.90 10.41
CA ARG A 22 6.80 6.78 9.66
C ARG A 22 5.74 6.18 8.75
N PRO A 23 5.56 6.73 7.54
CA PRO A 23 4.62 6.15 6.58
C PRO A 23 5.22 4.89 5.96
N THR A 24 4.37 3.89 5.78
CA THR A 24 4.66 2.65 5.05
C THR A 24 3.53 2.42 4.05
N LEU A 25 3.90 2.16 2.80
CA LEU A 25 2.94 1.81 1.76
C LEU A 25 2.84 0.30 1.61
N TYR A 26 1.68 -0.26 1.92
CA TYR A 26 1.37 -1.66 1.63
C TYR A 26 0.61 -1.77 0.32
N LEU A 27 1.04 -2.68 -0.55
CA LEU A 27 0.44 -2.93 -1.86
C LEU A 27 -0.18 -4.33 -1.90
N VAL A 28 -1.24 -4.48 -2.69
CA VAL A 28 -1.97 -5.75 -2.82
C VAL A 28 -1.47 -6.55 -4.02
N GLU A 29 -1.13 -7.82 -3.81
CA GLU A 29 -0.92 -8.80 -4.88
C GLU A 29 -1.72 -10.06 -4.58
N GLY A 30 -2.75 -10.33 -5.38
CA GLY A 30 -3.73 -11.36 -5.06
C GLY A 30 -4.48 -11.05 -3.76
N GLN A 31 -4.32 -11.91 -2.75
CA GLN A 31 -4.90 -11.76 -1.40
C GLN A 31 -3.86 -11.34 -0.35
N CYS A 32 -2.62 -11.08 -0.75
CA CYS A 32 -1.53 -10.72 0.15
C CYS A 32 -1.23 -9.22 0.09
N LEU A 33 -0.83 -8.67 1.24
CA LEU A 33 -0.25 -7.33 1.32
C LEU A 33 1.27 -7.46 1.38
N TYR A 34 1.99 -6.55 0.72
CA TYR A 34 3.43 -6.45 0.86
C TYR A 34 3.87 -5.00 1.06
N ASP A 35 4.91 -4.80 1.88
CA ASP A 35 5.54 -3.49 2.07
C ASP A 35 6.28 -3.10 0.78
N ALA A 36 5.90 -1.99 0.16
CA ALA A 36 6.47 -1.50 -1.10
C ALA A 36 7.98 -1.18 -1.01
N ARG A 37 8.50 -0.93 0.19
CA ARG A 37 9.92 -0.61 0.43
C ARG A 37 10.76 -1.86 0.56
N THR A 38 10.29 -2.86 1.30
CA THR A 38 11.06 -4.09 1.62
C THR A 38 10.70 -5.29 0.74
N GLY A 39 9.53 -5.27 0.09
CA GLY A 39 8.98 -6.39 -0.67
C GLY A 39 8.47 -7.54 0.20
N LEU A 40 8.49 -7.40 1.52
CA LEU A 40 8.06 -8.46 2.44
C LEU A 40 6.53 -8.54 2.45
N GLY A 41 6.02 -9.73 2.15
CA GLY A 41 4.60 -10.06 2.20
C GLY A 41 4.14 -10.43 3.60
N ASN A 42 2.98 -9.92 4.01
CA ASN A 42 2.31 -10.25 5.25
C ASN A 42 0.87 -10.70 4.97
N ALA A 43 0.39 -11.70 5.72
CA ALA A 43 -1.04 -11.97 5.76
C ALA A 43 -1.79 -10.74 6.30
N PRO A 44 -3.00 -10.44 5.82
CA PRO A 44 -3.78 -9.31 6.32
C PRO A 44 -4.21 -9.55 7.78
N ALA A 45 -3.38 -9.10 8.71
CA ALA A 45 -3.62 -9.10 10.15
C ALA A 45 -3.42 -7.70 10.74
N GLY A 46 -3.85 -7.50 11.99
CA GLY A 46 -3.77 -6.21 12.70
C GLY A 46 -4.51 -5.07 11.99
N LEU A 47 -4.14 -3.81 12.31
CA LEU A 47 -4.79 -2.63 11.73
C LEU A 47 -4.64 -2.56 10.21
N VAL A 48 -3.48 -2.96 9.68
CA VAL A 48 -3.22 -2.93 8.23
C VAL A 48 -4.14 -3.93 7.51
N GLY A 49 -4.22 -5.16 8.01
CA GLY A 49 -5.11 -6.18 7.46
C GLY A 49 -6.57 -5.83 7.61
N GLY A 50 -6.97 -5.35 8.79
CA GLY A 50 -8.32 -4.88 9.04
C GLY A 50 -8.73 -3.79 8.05
N THR A 51 -7.87 -2.78 7.85
CA THR A 51 -8.11 -1.68 6.92
C THR A 51 -8.28 -2.17 5.49
N PHE A 52 -7.46 -3.13 5.07
CA PHE A 52 -7.56 -3.74 3.76
C PHE A 52 -8.89 -4.49 3.56
N LEU A 53 -9.28 -5.30 4.55
CA LEU A 53 -10.49 -6.13 4.47
C LEU A 53 -11.78 -5.31 4.60
N SER A 54 -11.79 -4.30 5.48
CA SER A 54 -12.97 -3.46 5.67
C SER A 54 -13.10 -2.36 4.62
N GLY A 55 -11.98 -1.94 4.01
CA GLY A 55 -11.95 -0.76 3.14
C GLY A 55 -12.23 0.54 3.88
N THR A 56 -12.06 0.58 5.21
CA THR A 56 -12.29 1.75 6.05
C THR A 56 -11.03 2.12 6.82
N THR A 57 -10.83 3.41 7.06
CA THR A 57 -9.74 3.90 7.93
C THR A 57 -9.81 3.26 9.30
N GLN A 58 -8.66 2.88 9.85
CA GLN A 58 -8.52 2.36 11.20
C GLN A 58 -7.48 3.14 11.98
N ASN A 59 -7.86 3.56 13.18
CA ASN A 59 -7.01 4.27 14.12
C ASN A 59 -6.85 3.40 15.37
N ALA A 60 -5.63 3.20 15.84
CA ALA A 60 -5.33 2.42 17.04
C ALA A 60 -6.08 2.95 18.28
N ALA A 61 -6.28 4.28 18.36
CA ALA A 61 -7.04 4.90 19.44
C ALA A 61 -8.50 4.43 19.46
N ASP A 62 -9.10 4.20 18.29
CA ASP A 62 -10.49 3.74 18.15
C ASP A 62 -10.58 2.21 18.18
N ALA A 63 -9.53 1.52 17.72
CA ALA A 63 -9.45 0.07 17.66
C ALA A 63 -9.34 -0.59 19.04
N LEU A 64 -8.89 0.11 20.07
CA LEU A 64 -9.00 -0.35 21.46
C LEU A 64 -10.47 -0.59 21.90
N HIS A 65 -11.45 -0.07 21.16
CA HIS A 65 -12.89 -0.29 21.39
C HIS A 65 -13.51 -1.38 20.50
N HIS A 66 -12.83 -1.84 19.44
CA HIS A 66 -13.37 -2.79 18.46
C HIS A 66 -12.46 -4.02 18.31
N ALA A 67 -13.06 -5.19 18.47
CA ALA A 67 -12.37 -6.48 18.52
C ALA A 67 -11.56 -6.81 17.24
N TRP A 68 -10.26 -6.50 17.24
CA TRP A 68 -9.25 -7.11 16.35
C TRP A 68 -8.13 -7.78 17.15
N HIS A 69 -8.49 -8.41 18.27
CA HIS A 69 -7.54 -8.85 19.30
C HIS A 69 -6.75 -10.14 19.02
N ASP A 70 -6.97 -10.86 17.92
CA ASP A 70 -6.47 -12.25 17.82
C ASP A 70 -5.25 -12.49 16.90
N ALA A 71 -4.52 -11.45 16.47
CA ALA A 71 -3.19 -11.68 15.90
C ALA A 71 -2.25 -10.51 16.11
N ALA A 72 -1.38 -10.65 17.12
CA ALA A 72 -0.07 -9.99 17.19
C ALA A 72 -0.10 -8.47 16.90
N PHE A 73 -0.93 -7.71 17.63
CA PHE A 73 -0.60 -6.31 17.86
C PHE A 73 0.63 -6.33 18.76
N ASP A 74 1.82 -6.31 18.16
CA ASP A 74 3.04 -6.10 18.92
C ASP A 74 2.87 -4.72 19.55
N ALA A 75 2.93 -4.62 20.88
CA ALA A 75 2.80 -3.32 21.56
C ALA A 75 3.89 -2.32 21.09
N ASP A 76 4.93 -2.87 20.47
CA ASP A 76 6.04 -2.19 19.82
C ASP A 76 5.79 -1.84 18.34
N ASP A 77 4.65 -2.21 17.73
CA ASP A 77 4.32 -1.79 16.37
C ASP A 77 4.07 -0.27 16.38
N PRO A 78 4.91 0.53 15.70
CA PRO A 78 4.72 1.96 15.67
C PRO A 78 3.46 2.35 14.90
N VAL A 79 2.88 1.47 14.07
CA VAL A 79 1.72 1.74 13.20
C VAL A 79 0.46 1.98 14.03
N ARG A 80 -0.15 3.16 13.86
CA ARG A 80 -1.33 3.57 14.65
C ARG A 80 -2.46 4.17 13.82
N LEU A 81 -2.22 4.51 12.56
CA LEU A 81 -3.25 4.95 11.63
C LEU A 81 -3.06 4.24 10.29
N CYS A 82 -4.11 3.60 9.82
CA CYS A 82 -4.14 2.91 8.54
C CYS A 82 -5.29 3.46 7.71
N VAL A 83 -4.97 3.93 6.50
CA VAL A 83 -5.93 4.50 5.56
C VAL A 83 -5.95 3.65 4.29
N PRO A 84 -7.13 3.18 3.82
CA PRO A 84 -7.21 2.36 2.63
C PRO A 84 -6.99 3.20 1.37
N LEU A 85 -6.30 2.63 0.38
CA LEU A 85 -6.09 3.25 -0.93
C LEU A 85 -7.10 2.67 -1.92
N LEU A 86 -8.25 3.34 -2.05
CA LEU A 86 -9.39 2.84 -2.80
C LEU A 86 -9.47 3.45 -4.20
N VAL A 87 -9.77 2.61 -5.20
CA VAL A 87 -10.23 3.06 -6.52
C VAL A 87 -11.53 2.34 -6.84
N ARG A 88 -12.61 3.11 -7.04
CA ARG A 88 -13.97 2.57 -7.29
C ARG A 88 -14.40 1.55 -6.22
N GLY A 89 -14.07 1.81 -4.96
CA GLY A 89 -14.38 0.93 -3.82
C GLY A 89 -13.48 -0.30 -3.69
N VAL A 90 -12.52 -0.50 -4.60
CA VAL A 90 -11.58 -1.62 -4.53
C VAL A 90 -10.28 -1.17 -3.86
N PRO A 91 -9.84 -1.83 -2.77
CA PRO A 91 -8.57 -1.54 -2.13
C PRO A 91 -7.39 -1.99 -2.99
N LEU A 92 -6.53 -1.05 -3.36
CA LEU A 92 -5.27 -1.29 -4.08
C LEU A 92 -4.07 -1.41 -3.12
N GLY A 93 -4.25 -1.01 -1.86
CA GLY A 93 -3.21 -0.95 -0.85
C GLY A 93 -3.69 -0.28 0.42
N VAL A 94 -2.78 -0.13 1.37
CA VAL A 94 -2.99 0.55 2.65
C VAL A 94 -1.84 1.52 2.89
N LEU A 95 -2.16 2.76 3.22
CA LEU A 95 -1.22 3.71 3.79
C LEU A 95 -1.22 3.53 5.31
N ALA A 96 -0.17 2.94 5.84
CA ALA A 96 0.04 2.81 7.28
C ALA A 96 0.95 3.92 7.76
N ILE A 97 0.66 4.48 8.93
CA ILE A 97 1.44 5.57 9.51
C ILE A 97 1.74 5.22 10.95
N GLY A 98 3.03 5.13 11.24
CA GLY A 98 3.52 4.92 12.58
C GLY A 98 4.07 6.17 13.25
N ARG A 99 4.09 6.13 14.59
CA ARG A 99 4.76 7.10 15.47
C ARG A 99 5.60 6.36 16.53
N PRO A 100 6.80 6.86 16.87
CA PRO A 100 7.63 6.24 17.90
C PRO A 100 7.05 6.38 19.30
N ASP A 101 6.34 7.48 19.57
CA ASP A 101 5.70 7.71 20.87
C ASP A 101 4.35 6.98 20.92
N PRO A 102 4.19 5.97 21.77
CA PRO A 102 2.96 5.22 21.86
C PRO A 102 1.80 6.02 22.47
N ALA A 103 2.08 7.07 23.23
CA ALA A 103 1.07 7.89 23.89
C ALA A 103 0.51 9.02 23.00
N ALA A 104 1.03 9.18 21.77
CA ALA A 104 0.65 10.25 20.86
C ALA A 104 -0.35 9.77 19.78
N PRO A 105 -1.68 9.79 20.04
CA PRO A 105 -2.68 9.39 19.05
C PRO A 105 -2.69 10.34 17.85
N PHE A 106 -3.22 9.85 16.72
CA PHE A 106 -3.57 10.71 15.60
C PHE A 106 -4.89 11.41 15.88
N THR A 107 -4.91 12.73 15.70
CA THR A 107 -6.13 13.54 15.86
C THR A 107 -7.10 13.31 14.69
N PRO A 108 -8.40 13.60 14.85
CA PRO A 108 -9.36 13.52 13.75
C PRO A 108 -8.94 14.35 12.53
N THR A 109 -8.33 15.52 12.75
CA THR A 109 -7.82 16.38 11.68
C THR A 109 -6.67 15.73 10.92
N GLU A 110 -5.72 15.11 11.62
CA GLU A 110 -4.61 14.39 10.99
C GLU A 110 -5.09 13.17 10.21
N GLN A 111 -6.09 12.46 10.73
CA GLN A 111 -6.74 11.36 10.02
C GLN A 111 -7.39 11.84 8.72
N GLN A 112 -8.22 12.89 8.78
CA GLN A 112 -8.90 13.45 7.60
C GLN A 112 -7.90 13.93 6.53
N LEU A 113 -6.76 14.49 6.97
CA LEU A 113 -5.68 14.87 6.08
C LEU A 113 -5.09 13.67 5.34
N MET A 114 -4.90 12.54 6.02
CA MET A 114 -4.38 11.31 5.42
C MET A 114 -5.40 10.62 4.52
N GLU A 115 -6.68 10.66 4.86
CA GLU A 115 -7.77 10.23 3.98
C GLU A 115 -7.82 11.06 2.68
N THR A 116 -7.62 12.38 2.80
CA THR A 116 -7.53 13.27 1.64
C THR A 116 -6.31 12.94 0.77
N LEU A 117 -5.17 12.60 1.39
CA LEU A 117 -3.96 12.19 0.69
C LEU A 117 -4.09 10.80 0.04
N ALA A 118 -4.87 9.90 0.63
CA ALA A 118 -5.06 8.53 0.14
C ALA A 118 -5.69 8.49 -1.26
N LEU A 119 -6.61 9.42 -1.56
CA LEU A 119 -7.27 9.48 -2.86
C LEU A 119 -6.27 9.67 -4.04
N PRO A 120 -5.44 10.73 -4.10
CA PRO A 120 -4.48 10.89 -5.18
C PRO A 120 -3.42 9.78 -5.20
N LEU A 121 -3.04 9.22 -4.05
CA LEU A 121 -2.11 8.08 -4.00
C LEU A 121 -2.71 6.83 -4.65
N ALA A 122 -3.98 6.52 -4.38
CA ALA A 122 -4.69 5.40 -4.98
C ALA A 122 -4.80 5.56 -6.51
N VAL A 123 -5.06 6.78 -6.98
CA VAL A 123 -5.07 7.10 -8.41
C VAL A 123 -3.70 6.85 -9.04
N CYS A 124 -2.62 7.40 -8.47
CA CYS A 124 -1.26 7.18 -8.95
C CYS A 124 -0.87 5.69 -9.00
N LEU A 125 -1.26 4.92 -7.98
CA LEU A 125 -1.04 3.48 -7.94
C LEU A 125 -1.81 2.73 -9.02
N SER A 126 -3.07 3.09 -9.26
CA SER A 126 -3.87 2.45 -10.30
C SER A 126 -3.29 2.68 -11.70
N GLN A 127 -2.84 3.90 -11.98
CA GLN A 127 -2.17 4.25 -13.22
C GLN A 127 -0.87 3.46 -13.38
N PHE A 128 -0.07 3.36 -12.32
CA PHE A 128 1.16 2.60 -12.36
C PHE A 128 0.91 1.11 -12.65
N ARG A 129 -0.07 0.49 -11.97
CA ARG A 129 -0.46 -0.92 -12.22
C ARG A 129 -0.92 -1.13 -13.66
N LEU A 130 -1.80 -0.26 -14.16
CA LEU A 130 -2.33 -0.36 -15.52
C LEU A 130 -1.23 -0.25 -16.58
N LEU A 131 -0.34 0.74 -16.45
CA LEU A 131 0.78 0.92 -17.38
C LEU A 131 1.74 -0.27 -17.35
N HIS A 132 1.99 -0.82 -16.15
CA HIS A 132 2.87 -1.97 -16.00
C HIS A 132 2.27 -3.22 -16.66
N SER A 133 0.97 -3.50 -16.45
CA SER A 133 0.26 -4.60 -17.11
C SER A 133 0.28 -4.47 -18.64
N ALA A 134 0.01 -3.27 -19.17
CA ALA A 134 0.05 -3.01 -20.62
C ALA A 134 1.46 -3.24 -21.21
N HIS A 135 2.51 -2.77 -20.53
CA HIS A 135 3.89 -2.99 -20.97
C HIS A 135 4.30 -4.47 -20.90
N TRP A 136 3.76 -5.24 -19.96
CA TRP A 136 4.02 -6.68 -19.86
C TRP A 136 3.37 -7.46 -21.00
N GLU A 137 2.13 -7.13 -21.37
CA GLU A 137 1.46 -7.75 -22.53
C GLU A 137 2.20 -7.48 -23.83
N GLN A 138 2.63 -6.24 -24.07
CA GLN A 138 3.44 -5.91 -25.24
C GLN A 138 4.77 -6.68 -25.26
N ARG A 139 5.48 -6.77 -24.13
CA ARG A 139 6.74 -7.52 -24.06
C ARG A 139 6.55 -9.02 -24.28
N ARG A 140 5.49 -9.61 -23.74
CA ARG A 140 5.16 -11.03 -23.98
C ARG A 140 4.86 -11.28 -25.46
N ALA A 141 4.11 -10.39 -26.10
CA ALA A 141 3.80 -10.50 -27.53
C ALA A 141 5.07 -10.37 -28.41
N ALA A 142 5.97 -9.43 -28.07
CA ALA A 142 7.23 -9.25 -28.77
C ALA A 142 8.13 -10.49 -28.66
N LEU A 143 8.29 -11.04 -27.46
CA LEU A 143 9.11 -12.25 -27.24
C LEU A 143 8.51 -13.47 -27.94
N ALA A 144 7.19 -13.64 -27.92
CA ALA A 144 6.52 -14.71 -28.65
C ALA A 144 6.71 -14.58 -30.18
N HIS A 145 6.66 -13.35 -30.69
CA HIS A 145 6.91 -13.06 -32.10
C HIS A 145 8.37 -13.36 -32.49
N GLU A 146 9.34 -12.92 -31.69
CA GLU A 146 10.77 -13.22 -31.90
C GLU A 146 11.03 -14.73 -31.89
N TRP A 147 10.44 -15.46 -30.95
CA TRP A 147 10.59 -16.92 -30.89
C TRP A 147 9.98 -17.62 -32.10
N ALA A 148 8.81 -17.17 -32.56
CA ALA A 148 8.19 -17.70 -33.78
C ALA A 148 9.09 -17.48 -35.01
N LEU A 149 9.72 -16.31 -35.12
CA LEU A 149 10.67 -16.02 -36.20
C LEU A 149 11.94 -16.90 -36.10
N ALA A 150 12.51 -17.04 -34.91
CA ALA A 150 13.71 -17.85 -34.70
C ALA A 150 13.48 -19.34 -35.04
N LEU A 151 12.32 -19.88 -34.65
CA LEU A 151 11.92 -21.25 -34.98
C LEU A 151 11.68 -21.42 -36.50
N ALA A 152 11.12 -20.42 -37.17
CA ALA A 152 10.91 -20.44 -38.62
C ALA A 152 12.24 -20.43 -39.39
N THR A 153 13.26 -19.72 -38.91
CA THR A 153 14.58 -19.66 -39.55
C THR A 153 15.49 -20.84 -39.23
N ALA A 154 15.24 -21.58 -38.14
CA ALA A 154 16.04 -22.76 -37.77
C ALA A 154 15.53 -24.07 -38.42
N GLY A 155 14.31 -24.06 -38.97
CA GLY A 155 13.70 -25.20 -39.68
C GLY A 155 13.87 -25.17 -41.21
N SER A 156 14.57 -24.17 -41.75
CA SER A 156 14.93 -24.03 -43.17
C SER A 156 16.42 -24.29 -43.38
#